data_AF-A0A1H6R7Q4-F1
#
_entry.id   AF-A0A1H6R7Q4-F1
#
_cell.length_a   1.000
_cell.length_b   1.000
_cell.length_c   1.000
_cell.angle_alpha   90.00
_cell.angle_beta   90.00
_cell.angle_gamma   90.00
#
_symmetry.space_group_name_H-M   'P 1'
#
loop_
_entity.id
_entity.type
_entity.pdbx_description
1 polymer ?
#
loop_
_entity_poly.entity_id
_entity_poly.type
_entity_poly.pdbx_seq_one_letter_code
_entity_poly.pdbx_strand_id
1 'polypeptide(L)'
;MGIARRILLAMALVVSATLLVPAAPASAGGRPVTVCFKVGEFGGRPIFDCHTILLPEFKPVPIGPIECLTCPPVFDLWDRIDPEWRFEYLDRLGRGLSFLGEAAQAVDPVKAKQLRELATENFWSAAKLLNGSEVKLGQVGWADLKNEKFHGDPDPQPSLVASGENLVVGLALMQKALGDPHPEPNIEAAMARFDQAYKDLGVLFAG
;
A
#
# COMPACT_ATOMS: atom_id res chain seq x y z
N MET A 1 62.26 -32.32 31.11
CA MET A 1 61.38 -33.45 30.77
C MET A 1 60.51 -33.73 31.98
N GLY A 2 59.19 -33.68 31.96
CA GLY A 2 58.20 -33.56 30.89
C GLY A 2 56.89 -33.87 31.59
N ILE A 3 56.30 -32.81 32.15
CA ILE A 3 55.31 -32.83 33.23
C ILE A 3 54.02 -33.46 32.72
N ALA A 4 53.66 -34.58 33.35
CA ALA A 4 52.36 -35.23 33.32
C ALA A 4 51.25 -34.23 33.70
N ARG A 5 50.74 -33.50 32.71
CA ARG A 5 49.61 -32.58 32.86
C ARG A 5 49.09 -32.12 31.50
N ARG A 6 48.27 -32.94 30.84
CA ARG A 6 47.29 -32.52 29.81
C ARG A 6 46.40 -33.73 29.50
N ILE A 7 45.32 -33.91 30.27
CA ILE A 7 43.93 -33.53 29.92
C ILE A 7 43.34 -34.58 28.96
N LEU A 8 42.65 -35.63 29.43
CA LEU A 8 41.23 -35.70 29.86
C LEU A 8 40.21 -35.23 28.81
N LEU A 9 39.22 -36.11 28.58
CA LEU A 9 37.83 -35.88 28.15
C LEU A 9 37.53 -35.78 26.65
N ALA A 10 37.00 -36.88 26.11
CA ALA A 10 36.02 -36.85 25.03
C ALA A 10 34.75 -37.57 25.53
N MET A 11 33.91 -36.84 26.25
CA MET A 11 32.54 -37.26 26.58
C MET A 11 31.63 -37.00 25.38
N ALA A 12 30.74 -37.97 25.15
CA ALA A 12 29.67 -37.93 24.19
C ALA A 12 28.76 -36.70 24.37
N LEU A 13 28.51 -35.98 23.28
CA LEU A 13 27.39 -35.04 23.16
C LEU A 13 26.53 -35.49 21.99
N VAL A 14 25.45 -36.18 22.34
CA VAL A 14 24.29 -36.41 21.47
C VAL A 14 23.67 -35.04 21.24
N VAL A 15 23.86 -34.49 20.04
CA VAL A 15 23.21 -33.24 19.62
C VAL A 15 21.76 -33.58 19.31
N SER A 16 20.87 -33.29 20.25
CA SER A 16 19.44 -33.21 20.01
C SER A 16 19.19 -32.10 18.99
N ALA A 17 18.96 -32.49 17.73
CA ALA A 17 18.46 -31.59 16.70
C ALA A 17 17.02 -31.22 17.04
N THR A 18 16.84 -30.18 17.85
CA THR A 18 15.56 -29.49 17.96
C THR A 18 15.27 -28.86 16.60
N LEU A 19 14.19 -29.32 15.98
CA LEU A 19 13.58 -28.72 14.81
C LEU A 19 13.32 -27.24 15.08
N LEU A 20 14.23 -26.38 14.62
CA LEU A 20 13.95 -24.96 14.38
C LEU A 20 13.01 -24.89 13.17
N VAL A 21 11.74 -25.24 13.38
CA VAL A 21 10.67 -24.69 12.55
C VAL A 21 10.70 -23.20 12.87
N PRO A 22 11.00 -22.29 11.91
CA PRO A 22 10.82 -20.88 12.18
C PRO A 22 9.37 -20.72 12.61
N ALA A 23 9.16 -20.23 13.83
CA ALA A 23 7.85 -19.75 14.23
C ALA A 23 7.50 -18.69 13.18
N ALA A 24 6.62 -19.04 12.25
CA ALA A 24 5.94 -18.02 11.46
C ALA A 24 5.38 -17.06 12.51
N PRO A 25 5.80 -15.79 12.53
CA PRO A 25 5.23 -14.87 13.50
C PRO A 25 3.73 -14.95 13.29
N ALA A 26 3.00 -15.16 14.38
CA ALA A 26 1.55 -15.12 14.40
C ALA A 26 1.11 -13.67 14.08
N SER A 27 1.24 -13.28 12.82
CA SER A 27 0.70 -12.04 12.27
C SER A 27 -0.74 -12.36 11.90
N ALA A 28 -1.61 -12.46 12.90
CA ALA A 28 -3.03 -12.21 12.70
C ALA A 28 -3.18 -10.72 12.30
N GLY A 29 -4.08 -10.28 11.45
CA GLY A 29 -5.04 -10.92 10.56
C GLY A 29 -5.37 -9.88 9.49
N GLY A 30 -6.04 -10.26 8.42
CA GLY A 30 -6.36 -9.33 7.34
C GLY A 30 -6.23 -9.98 5.98
N ARG A 31 -7.07 -9.52 5.07
CA ARG A 31 -7.20 -10.09 3.74
C ARG A 31 -6.45 -9.23 2.73
N PRO A 32 -5.50 -9.80 1.96
CA PRO A 32 -4.85 -9.07 0.90
C PRO A 32 -5.86 -8.76 -0.21
N VAL A 33 -5.88 -7.51 -0.64
CA VAL A 33 -6.58 -7.05 -1.83
C VAL A 33 -5.61 -6.36 -2.76
N THR A 34 -5.92 -6.37 -4.05
CA THR A 34 -5.14 -5.65 -5.06
C THR A 34 -5.88 -4.37 -5.41
N VAL A 35 -5.15 -3.27 -5.45
CA VAL A 35 -5.64 -1.95 -5.88
C VAL A 35 -4.64 -1.42 -6.90
N CYS A 36 -5.14 -0.82 -7.97
CA CYS A 36 -4.31 -0.35 -9.06
C CYS A 36 -4.39 1.17 -9.24
N PHE A 37 -3.35 1.73 -9.84
CA PHE A 37 -3.31 3.08 -10.38
C PHE A 37 -3.09 3.00 -11.88
N LYS A 38 -3.83 3.79 -12.66
CA LYS A 38 -3.57 3.92 -14.08
C LYS A 38 -2.42 4.89 -14.30
N VAL A 39 -1.27 4.37 -14.72
CA VAL A 39 -0.02 5.13 -14.87
C VAL A 39 0.19 5.67 -16.29
N GLY A 40 -0.55 5.15 -17.28
CA GLY A 40 -0.46 5.62 -18.65
C GLY A 40 -1.22 4.74 -19.63
N GLU A 41 -0.90 4.90 -20.92
CA GLU A 41 -1.45 4.10 -22.01
C GLU A 41 -0.36 3.87 -23.07
N PHE A 42 -0.28 2.66 -23.61
CA PHE A 42 0.61 2.32 -24.72
C PHE A 42 -0.15 1.57 -25.81
N GLY A 43 -0.17 2.12 -27.02
CA GLY A 43 -0.86 1.50 -28.16
C GLY A 43 -2.36 1.27 -27.93
N GLY A 44 -3.05 2.17 -27.22
CA GLY A 44 -4.47 2.04 -26.88
C GLY A 44 -4.76 1.17 -25.66
N ARG A 45 -3.72 0.67 -24.95
CA ARG A 45 -3.86 -0.22 -23.79
C ARG A 45 -3.44 0.49 -22.52
N PRO A 46 -4.29 0.52 -21.47
CA PRO A 46 -3.92 1.12 -20.20
C PRO A 46 -2.77 0.35 -19.56
N ILE A 47 -1.85 1.09 -18.94
CA ILE A 47 -0.81 0.54 -18.08
C ILE A 47 -1.26 0.77 -16.64
N PHE A 48 -1.22 -0.29 -15.84
CA PHE A 48 -1.57 -0.26 -14.44
C PHE A 48 -0.35 -0.56 -13.58
N ASP A 49 -0.24 0.17 -12.48
CA ASP A 49 0.66 -0.17 -11.38
C ASP A 49 -0.19 -0.60 -10.18
N CYS A 50 0.00 -1.83 -9.73
CA CYS A 50 -0.90 -2.50 -8.79
C CYS A 50 -0.18 -2.89 -7.51
N HIS A 51 -0.83 -2.59 -6.39
CA HIS A 51 -0.29 -2.76 -5.06
C HIS A 51 -1.18 -3.68 -4.24
N THR A 52 -0.57 -4.49 -3.38
CA THR A 52 -1.30 -5.31 -2.42
C THR A 52 -1.50 -4.52 -1.13
N ILE A 53 -2.74 -4.41 -0.68
CA ILE A 53 -3.12 -3.73 0.55
C ILE A 53 -3.75 -4.77 1.47
N LEU A 54 -3.30 -4.83 2.73
CA LEU A 54 -3.96 -5.67 3.74
C LEU A 54 -5.13 -4.90 4.33
N LEU A 55 -6.35 -5.39 4.11
CA LEU A 55 -7.55 -4.89 4.77
C LEU A 55 -7.92 -5.79 5.96
N PRO A 56 -8.77 -5.35 6.91
CA PRO A 56 -9.34 -6.24 7.92
C PRO A 56 -10.07 -7.42 7.27
N GLU A 57 -10.32 -8.49 8.01
CA GLU A 57 -11.10 -9.61 7.48
C GLU A 57 -12.50 -9.17 7.02
N PHE A 58 -12.91 -9.61 5.83
CA PHE A 58 -14.22 -9.35 5.25
C PHE A 58 -14.71 -10.57 4.47
N LYS A 59 -16.04 -10.69 4.33
CA LYS A 59 -16.64 -11.68 3.44
C LYS A 59 -16.58 -11.12 2.01
N PRO A 60 -15.89 -11.76 1.07
CA PRO A 60 -15.79 -11.24 -0.29
C PRO A 60 -17.16 -11.18 -0.93
N VAL A 61 -17.48 -10.01 -1.46
CA VAL A 61 -18.56 -9.81 -2.40
C VAL A 61 -17.91 -9.65 -3.78
N PRO A 62 -18.47 -10.21 -4.87
CA PRO A 62 -18.02 -9.87 -6.21
C PRO A 62 -18.06 -8.36 -6.39
N ILE A 63 -16.92 -7.78 -6.73
CA ILE A 63 -16.79 -6.35 -6.97
C ILE A 63 -16.45 -6.14 -8.45
N GLY A 64 -17.02 -5.07 -9.01
CA GLY A 64 -16.79 -4.70 -10.39
C GLY A 64 -17.75 -5.33 -11.41
N PRO A 65 -17.43 -5.17 -12.70
CA PRO A 65 -18.34 -5.48 -13.78
C PRO A 65 -18.54 -6.99 -13.94
N ILE A 66 -19.65 -7.41 -14.54
CA ILE A 66 -19.98 -8.83 -14.76
C ILE A 66 -18.90 -9.53 -15.58
N GLU A 67 -18.28 -8.80 -16.50
CA GLU A 67 -17.19 -9.23 -17.35
C GLU A 67 -15.90 -9.55 -16.56
N CYS A 68 -15.76 -8.97 -15.35
CA CYS A 68 -14.60 -9.15 -14.50
C CYS A 68 -14.92 -8.96 -13.00
N LEU A 69 -15.60 -9.95 -12.43
CA LEU A 69 -16.07 -9.97 -11.03
C LEU A 69 -14.96 -9.98 -9.95
N THR A 70 -13.71 -10.09 -10.37
CA THR A 70 -12.52 -10.09 -9.50
C THR A 70 -11.49 -9.06 -9.94
N CYS A 71 -11.89 -8.11 -10.79
CA CYS A 71 -10.99 -7.04 -11.18
C CYS A 71 -10.63 -6.17 -9.96
N PRO A 72 -9.35 -5.83 -9.76
CA PRO A 72 -8.99 -4.85 -8.76
C PRO A 72 -9.60 -3.48 -9.11
N PRO A 73 -10.05 -2.70 -8.10
CA PRO A 73 -10.39 -1.31 -8.32
C PRO A 73 -9.15 -0.55 -8.79
N VAL A 74 -9.37 0.46 -9.64
CA VAL A 74 -8.32 1.32 -10.15
C VAL A 74 -8.67 2.79 -9.98
N PHE A 75 -7.67 3.57 -9.61
CA PHE A 75 -7.71 5.02 -9.59
C PHE A 75 -6.99 5.58 -10.81
N ASP A 76 -7.71 6.31 -11.66
CA ASP A 76 -7.15 7.13 -12.73
C ASP A 76 -7.06 8.58 -12.23
N LEU A 77 -5.90 8.93 -11.67
CA LEU A 77 -5.64 10.28 -11.18
C LEU A 77 -5.29 11.18 -12.36
N TRP A 78 -5.93 12.33 -12.49
CA TRP A 78 -5.49 13.36 -13.42
C TRP A 78 -4.39 14.19 -12.77
N ASP A 79 -3.28 14.41 -13.48
CA ASP A 79 -2.19 15.26 -13.01
C ASP A 79 -1.52 15.98 -14.19
N ARG A 80 -0.60 16.87 -13.86
CA ARG A 80 0.25 17.60 -14.83
C ARG A 80 1.72 17.28 -14.60
N ILE A 81 2.05 16.02 -14.34
CA ILE A 81 3.43 15.57 -14.20
C ILE A 81 3.91 14.95 -15.52
N ASP A 82 5.22 15.03 -15.79
CA ASP A 82 5.79 14.31 -16.92
C ASP A 82 5.52 12.80 -16.79
N PRO A 83 5.13 12.09 -17.86
CA PRO A 83 4.83 10.67 -17.82
C PRO A 83 5.95 9.79 -17.25
N GLU A 84 7.21 10.22 -17.38
CA GLU A 84 8.39 9.56 -16.80
C GLU A 84 8.30 9.46 -15.27
N TRP A 85 7.86 10.53 -14.60
CA TRP A 85 7.74 10.59 -13.14
C TRP A 85 6.39 10.09 -12.64
N ARG A 86 5.39 10.00 -13.53
CA ARG A 86 4.05 9.51 -13.20
C ARG A 86 4.07 8.12 -12.61
N PHE A 87 4.84 7.22 -13.21
CA PHE A 87 4.99 5.86 -12.70
C PHE A 87 5.55 5.86 -11.28
N GLU A 88 6.63 6.61 -11.04
CA GLU A 88 7.30 6.58 -9.74
C GLU A 88 6.43 7.17 -8.63
N TYR A 89 5.75 8.31 -8.85
CA TYR A 89 4.93 8.89 -7.77
C TYR A 89 3.74 7.99 -7.43
N LEU A 90 3.14 7.31 -8.42
CA LEU A 90 2.04 6.37 -8.18
C LEU A 90 2.52 5.09 -7.50
N ASP A 91 3.72 4.59 -7.82
CA ASP A 91 4.36 3.49 -7.09
C ASP A 91 4.58 3.86 -5.62
N ARG A 92 5.08 5.07 -5.33
CA ARG A 92 5.23 5.57 -3.96
C ARG A 92 3.88 5.69 -3.25
N LEU A 93 2.86 6.23 -3.91
CA LEU A 93 1.51 6.32 -3.35
C LEU A 93 0.95 4.94 -3.00
N GLY A 94 1.07 3.97 -3.91
CA GLY A 94 0.61 2.61 -3.71
C GLY A 94 1.36 1.89 -2.58
N ARG A 95 2.68 1.99 -2.53
CA ARG A 95 3.49 1.45 -1.42
C ARG A 95 3.12 2.08 -0.08
N GLY A 96 2.86 3.38 -0.06
CA GLY A 96 2.36 4.07 1.13
C GLY A 96 1.07 3.43 1.65
N LEU A 97 0.13 3.12 0.76
CA LEU A 97 -1.10 2.42 1.13
C LEU A 97 -0.86 0.97 1.59
N SER A 98 0.06 0.24 0.96
CA SER A 98 0.45 -1.09 1.41
C SER A 98 0.99 -1.07 2.84
N PHE A 99 1.94 -0.19 3.14
CA PHE A 99 2.47 -0.04 4.50
C PHE A 99 1.42 0.43 5.50
N LEU A 100 0.48 1.30 5.06
CA LEU A 100 -0.61 1.74 5.92
C LEU A 100 -1.57 0.59 6.29
N GLY A 101 -1.88 -0.28 5.33
CA GLY A 101 -2.67 -1.49 5.58
C GLY A 101 -1.95 -2.47 6.50
N GLU A 102 -0.65 -2.71 6.27
CA GLU A 102 0.16 -3.52 7.18
C GLU A 102 0.22 -2.93 8.60
N ALA A 103 0.36 -1.60 8.73
CA ALA A 103 0.37 -0.91 10.01
C ALA A 103 -0.96 -1.09 10.75
N ALA A 104 -2.08 -0.98 10.03
CA ALA A 104 -3.42 -1.13 10.59
C ALA A 104 -3.72 -2.57 11.07
N GLN A 105 -3.06 -3.57 10.49
CA GLN A 105 -3.21 -4.98 10.87
C GLN A 105 -2.14 -5.47 11.85
N ALA A 106 -1.13 -4.66 12.18
CA ALA A 106 -0.05 -5.07 13.06
C ALA A 106 -0.49 -5.15 14.53
N VAL A 107 -0.28 -6.31 15.15
CA VAL A 107 -0.56 -6.53 16.59
C VAL A 107 0.47 -5.85 17.49
N ASP A 108 1.74 -5.82 17.07
CA ASP A 108 2.81 -5.16 17.81
C ASP A 108 2.77 -3.64 17.57
N PRO A 109 2.55 -2.81 18.61
CA PRO A 109 2.47 -1.36 18.46
C PRO A 109 3.78 -0.72 17.97
N VAL A 110 4.94 -1.32 18.25
CA VAL A 110 6.23 -0.81 17.75
C VAL A 110 6.31 -1.02 16.24
N LYS A 111 5.97 -2.22 15.77
CA LYS A 111 5.90 -2.53 14.34
C LYS A 111 4.85 -1.68 13.62
N ALA A 112 3.66 -1.52 14.21
CA ALA A 112 2.60 -0.67 13.66
C ALA A 112 3.08 0.77 13.45
N LYS A 113 3.78 1.32 14.45
CA LYS A 113 4.37 2.66 14.35
C LYS A 113 5.42 2.75 13.23
N GLN A 114 6.35 1.80 13.15
CA GLN A 114 7.38 1.78 12.11
C GLN A 114 6.78 1.70 10.70
N LEU A 115 5.79 0.83 10.50
CA LEU A 115 5.08 0.72 9.22
C LEU A 115 4.34 2.01 8.86
N ARG A 116 3.76 2.70 9.85
CA ARG A 116 3.12 4.00 9.64
C ARG A 116 4.13 5.09 9.28
N GLU A 117 5.32 5.09 9.86
CA GLU A 117 6.43 5.97 9.48
C GLU A 117 6.84 5.71 8.01
N LEU A 118 7.02 4.44 7.62
CA LEU A 118 7.31 4.06 6.23
C LEU A 118 6.20 4.47 5.25
N ALA A 119 4.93 4.35 5.65
CA ALA A 119 3.81 4.83 4.85
C ALA A 119 3.91 6.35 4.63
N THR A 120 4.17 7.10 5.71
CA THR A 120 4.33 8.56 5.70
C THR A 120 5.48 8.98 4.77
N GLU A 121 6.64 8.31 4.85
CA GLU A 121 7.79 8.57 3.99
C GLU A 121 7.49 8.34 2.50
N ASN A 122 6.72 7.29 2.18
CA ASN A 122 6.31 7.01 0.81
C ASN A 122 5.33 8.07 0.28
N PHE A 123 4.34 8.47 1.07
CA PHE A 123 3.42 9.55 0.68
C PHE A 123 4.13 10.90 0.53
N TRP A 124 5.07 11.21 1.41
CA TRP A 124 5.92 12.39 1.31
C TRP A 124 6.79 12.37 0.05
N SER A 125 7.36 11.21 -0.29
CA SER A 125 8.15 11.03 -1.52
C SER A 125 7.30 11.15 -2.78
N ALA A 126 6.08 10.61 -2.78
CA ALA A 126 5.10 10.81 -3.85
C ALA A 126 4.81 12.32 -4.04
N ALA A 127 4.54 13.04 -2.94
CA ALA A 127 4.29 14.47 -2.99
C ALA A 127 5.49 15.29 -3.50
N LYS A 128 6.73 14.88 -3.19
CA LYS A 128 7.94 15.50 -3.72
C LYS A 128 8.04 15.36 -5.23
N LEU A 129 7.78 14.16 -5.76
CA LEU A 129 7.83 13.87 -7.18
C LEU A 129 6.82 14.71 -7.97
N LEU A 130 5.66 15.01 -7.38
CA LEU A 130 4.68 15.91 -7.98
C LEU A 130 5.22 17.34 -8.17
N ASN A 131 6.22 17.78 -7.40
CA ASN A 131 6.88 19.08 -7.54
C ASN A 131 5.89 20.27 -7.64
N GLY A 132 4.87 20.27 -6.79
CA GLY A 132 3.81 21.29 -6.78
C GLY A 132 2.75 21.16 -7.88
N SER A 133 2.83 20.12 -8.73
CA SER A 133 1.80 19.82 -9.74
C SER A 133 0.47 19.47 -9.07
N GLU A 134 -0.62 19.96 -9.66
CA GLU A 134 -1.97 19.62 -9.22
C GLU A 134 -2.29 18.17 -9.56
N VAL A 135 -2.94 17.48 -8.61
CA VAL A 135 -3.53 16.14 -8.81
C VAL A 135 -5.03 16.23 -8.54
N LYS A 136 -5.83 15.55 -9.35
CA LYS A 136 -7.28 15.41 -9.20
C LYS A 136 -7.67 13.96 -9.37
N LEU A 137 -8.82 13.58 -8.82
CA LEU A 137 -9.43 12.31 -9.17
C LEU A 137 -10.05 12.48 -10.57
N GLY A 138 -9.53 11.77 -11.57
CA GLY A 138 -10.08 11.81 -12.93
C GLY A 138 -11.24 10.86 -13.06
N GLN A 139 -10.96 9.57 -12.89
CA GLN A 139 -11.96 8.50 -12.93
C GLN A 139 -11.59 7.37 -11.97
N VAL A 140 -12.58 6.59 -11.55
CA VAL A 140 -12.38 5.30 -10.91
C VAL A 140 -13.04 4.19 -11.73
N GLY A 141 -12.59 2.96 -11.53
CA GLY A 141 -13.20 1.81 -12.18
C GLY A 141 -12.47 0.53 -11.85
N TRP A 142 -12.33 -0.33 -12.86
CA TRP A 142 -11.83 -1.69 -12.67
C TRP A 142 -10.75 -2.02 -13.70
N ALA A 143 -9.63 -2.58 -13.25
CA ALA A 143 -8.53 -2.97 -14.11
C ALA A 143 -8.63 -4.44 -14.51
N ASP A 144 -9.01 -4.72 -15.75
CA ASP A 144 -8.95 -6.06 -16.32
C ASP A 144 -7.53 -6.36 -16.78
N LEU A 145 -6.74 -6.87 -15.83
CA LEU A 145 -5.34 -7.23 -16.03
C LEU A 145 -5.16 -8.36 -17.05
N LYS A 146 -6.18 -9.19 -17.26
CA LYS A 146 -6.12 -10.33 -18.19
C LYS A 146 -6.31 -9.88 -19.63
N ASN A 147 -7.26 -8.97 -19.85
CA ASN A 147 -7.59 -8.48 -21.18
C ASN A 147 -6.97 -7.10 -21.48
N GLU A 148 -6.16 -6.55 -20.56
CA GLU A 148 -5.50 -5.25 -20.66
C GLU A 148 -6.51 -4.12 -20.92
N LYS A 149 -7.59 -4.08 -20.13
CA LYS A 149 -8.66 -3.08 -20.27
C LYS A 149 -8.92 -2.31 -18.99
N PHE A 150 -9.32 -1.07 -19.17
CA PHE A 150 -9.89 -0.25 -18.11
C PHE A 150 -11.41 -0.22 -18.29
N HIS A 151 -12.12 -0.73 -17.29
CA HIS A 151 -13.57 -0.60 -17.20
C HIS A 151 -13.87 0.59 -16.30
N GLY A 152 -13.93 1.78 -16.90
CA GLY A 152 -14.40 2.97 -16.21
C GLY A 152 -15.84 2.76 -15.73
N ASP A 153 -16.11 3.11 -14.47
CA ASP A 153 -17.42 2.91 -13.87
C ASP A 153 -18.28 4.17 -14.05
N PRO A 154 -19.37 4.13 -14.83
CA PRO A 154 -20.23 5.30 -15.03
C PRO A 154 -21.10 5.63 -13.82
N ASP A 155 -21.29 4.68 -12.89
CA ASP A 155 -21.99 4.86 -11.62
C ASP A 155 -21.15 4.27 -10.49
N PRO A 156 -19.97 4.88 -10.21
CA PRO A 156 -18.98 4.29 -9.35
C PRO A 156 -19.49 4.17 -7.92
N GLN A 157 -19.14 3.05 -7.28
CA GLN A 157 -19.44 2.85 -5.86
C GLN A 157 -18.94 4.05 -5.03
N PRO A 158 -19.77 4.64 -4.15
CA PRO A 158 -19.40 5.86 -3.42
C PRO A 158 -18.11 5.72 -2.60
N SER A 159 -17.86 4.55 -2.03
CA SER A 159 -16.64 4.25 -1.27
C SER A 159 -15.38 4.26 -2.14
N LEU A 160 -15.47 3.82 -3.39
CA LEU A 160 -14.35 3.88 -4.33
C LEU A 160 -14.02 5.33 -4.70
N VAL A 161 -15.04 6.16 -4.97
CA VAL A 161 -14.84 7.59 -5.24
C VAL A 161 -14.23 8.29 -4.02
N ALA A 162 -14.83 8.10 -2.84
CA ALA A 162 -14.36 8.71 -1.59
C ALA A 162 -12.92 8.34 -1.27
N SER A 163 -12.53 7.08 -1.51
CA SER A 163 -11.14 6.64 -1.36
C SER A 163 -10.21 7.45 -2.26
N GLY A 164 -10.52 7.56 -3.55
CA GLY A 164 -9.73 8.32 -4.52
C GLY A 164 -9.61 9.81 -4.17
N GLU A 165 -10.70 10.43 -3.73
CA GLU A 165 -10.71 11.83 -3.29
C GLU A 165 -9.83 12.04 -2.05
N ASN A 166 -9.89 11.13 -1.08
CA ASN A 166 -9.05 11.18 0.10
C ASN A 166 -7.55 10.98 -0.24
N LEU A 167 -7.21 10.14 -1.22
CA LEU A 167 -5.82 10.03 -1.71
C LEU A 167 -5.33 11.37 -2.29
N VAL A 168 -6.14 12.02 -3.11
CA VAL A 168 -5.81 13.30 -3.74
C VAL A 168 -5.64 14.41 -2.70
N VAL A 169 -6.56 14.52 -1.74
CA VAL A 169 -6.46 15.52 -0.66
C VAL A 169 -5.24 15.25 0.23
N GLY A 170 -4.95 13.98 0.52
CA GLY A 170 -3.76 13.58 1.26
C GLY A 170 -2.47 14.02 0.56
N LEU A 171 -2.37 13.81 -0.75
CA LEU A 171 -1.23 14.26 -1.56
C LEU A 171 -1.09 15.79 -1.54
N ALA A 172 -2.19 16.53 -1.71
CA ALA A 172 -2.16 17.99 -1.69
C ALA A 172 -1.69 18.54 -0.34
N LEU A 173 -2.10 17.91 0.77
CA LEU A 173 -1.64 18.27 2.11
C LEU A 173 -0.15 17.93 2.32
N MET A 174 0.33 16.78 1.85
CA MET A 174 1.76 16.46 1.85
C MET A 174 2.57 17.46 1.02
N GLN A 175 2.08 17.87 -0.16
CA GLN A 175 2.73 18.89 -0.98
C GLN A 175 2.82 20.23 -0.25
N LYS A 176 1.75 20.64 0.45
CA LYS A 176 1.74 21.85 1.26
C LYS A 176 2.79 21.80 2.38
N ALA A 177 2.98 20.63 2.98
CA ALA A 177 3.98 20.44 4.03
C ALA A 177 5.43 20.60 3.55
N LEU A 178 5.74 20.28 2.28
CA LEU A 178 7.12 20.32 1.74
C LEU A 178 7.80 21.70 1.81
N GLY A 179 7.02 22.77 1.76
CA GLY A 179 7.52 24.16 1.81
C GLY A 179 7.20 24.89 3.11
N ASP A 180 6.57 24.22 4.08
CA ASP A 180 6.10 24.85 5.31
C ASP A 180 7.21 24.79 6.39
N PRO A 181 7.58 25.91 7.04
CA PRO A 181 8.52 25.88 8.17
C PRO A 181 8.02 25.07 9.36
N HIS A 182 6.71 24.80 9.44
CA HIS A 182 6.08 23.94 10.45
C HIS A 182 5.22 22.88 9.73
N PRO A 183 5.82 21.84 9.15
CA PRO A 183 5.13 20.91 8.25
C PRO A 183 4.10 20.01 8.94
N GLU A 184 4.25 19.77 10.25
CA GLU A 184 3.53 18.71 10.95
C GLU A 184 2.00 18.78 10.91
N PRO A 185 1.34 19.95 11.07
CA PRO A 185 -0.12 20.01 10.96
C PRO A 185 -0.63 19.54 9.60
N ASN A 186 0.12 19.80 8.52
CA ASN A 186 -0.25 19.34 7.19
C ASN A 186 0.06 17.85 6.99
N ILE A 187 1.17 17.33 7.56
CA ILE A 187 1.51 15.90 7.54
C ILE A 187 0.45 15.09 8.30
N GLU A 188 0.07 15.51 9.51
CA GLU A 188 -0.95 14.85 10.32
C GLU A 188 -2.30 14.84 9.59
N ALA A 189 -2.72 15.98 9.03
CA ALA A 189 -3.94 16.08 8.24
C ALA A 189 -3.89 15.20 6.98
N ALA A 190 -2.75 15.11 6.31
CA ALA A 190 -2.56 14.24 5.16
C ALA A 190 -2.69 12.77 5.54
N MET A 191 -2.04 12.34 6.62
CA MET A 191 -2.13 10.96 7.11
C MET A 191 -3.56 10.59 7.51
N ALA A 192 -4.32 11.51 8.10
CA ALA A 192 -5.73 11.28 8.38
C ALA A 192 -6.57 11.07 7.10
N ARG A 193 -6.22 11.72 5.99
CA ARG A 193 -6.85 11.48 4.68
C ARG A 193 -6.47 10.12 4.11
N PHE A 194 -5.20 9.73 4.16
CA PHE A 194 -4.79 8.40 3.72
C PHE A 194 -5.43 7.28 4.57
N ASP A 195 -5.57 7.48 5.88
CA ASP A 195 -6.32 6.57 6.76
C ASP A 195 -7.79 6.45 6.33
N GLN A 196 -8.41 7.57 5.95
CA GLN A 196 -9.79 7.55 5.48
C GLN A 196 -9.90 6.83 4.13
N ALA A 197 -8.98 7.09 3.20
CA ALA A 197 -8.94 6.37 1.91
C ALA A 197 -8.82 4.86 2.11
N TYR A 198 -7.99 4.42 3.06
CA TYR A 198 -7.85 3.01 3.45
C TYR A 198 -9.16 2.44 4.03
N LYS A 199 -9.86 3.18 4.89
CA LYS A 199 -11.17 2.75 5.43
C LYS A 199 -12.22 2.65 4.34
N ASP A 200 -12.24 3.58 3.40
CA ASP A 200 -13.17 3.59 2.28
C ASP A 200 -12.95 2.36 1.37
N LEU A 201 -11.69 1.93 1.16
CA LEU A 201 -11.40 0.63 0.54
C LEU A 201 -11.98 -0.54 1.35
N GLY A 202 -11.85 -0.51 2.68
CA GLY A 202 -12.48 -1.50 3.56
C GLY A 202 -13.99 -1.62 3.32
N VAL A 203 -14.69 -0.49 3.18
CA VAL A 203 -16.13 -0.45 2.86
C VAL A 203 -16.40 -1.07 1.49
N LEU A 204 -15.65 -0.66 0.47
CA LEU A 204 -15.78 -1.17 -0.90
C LEU A 204 -15.72 -2.71 -0.97
N PHE A 205 -14.77 -3.32 -0.26
CA PHE A 205 -14.57 -4.77 -0.30
C PHE A 205 -15.52 -5.55 0.63
N ALA A 206 -16.08 -4.90 1.66
CA ALA A 206 -17.02 -5.52 2.57
C ALA A 206 -18.47 -5.59 2.04
N GLY A 207 -18.82 -4.71 1.10
CA GLY A 207 -20.17 -4.60 0.52
C GLY A 207 -21.09 -3.70 1.35
#